data_AF-A0A7V2XXA1-F1
#
_entry.id   AF-A0A7V2XXA1-F1
#
_cell.length_a   1.000
_cell.length_b   1.000
_cell.length_c   1.000
_cell.angle_alpha   90.00
_cell.angle_beta   90.00
_cell.angle_gamma   90.00
#
_symmetry.space_group_name_H-M   'P 1'
#
loop_
_entity.id
_entity.type
_entity.pdbx_description
1 polymer ?
#
loop_
_entity_poly.entity_id
_entity_poly.type
_entity_poly.pdbx_seq_one_letter_code
_entity_poly.pdbx_strand_id
1 'polypeptide(L)'
;MMSIMPKILPFLIFFLPFSPALNPTEGIDLSIIRLFPFLLFGLWLTNGLQKQKLTFDKKPVFWLWLLFLIFTSISFLWAENPIWSLRKSLFLVSFLPFYLFSFSFYAQPNPSFSSHSLFKAFFASATLSALIGLVQFGSALFFSIETTLSFWQKIQVFFLGKTFASVTQNFPSFLVNINGQNFLRAFGTFPDPHLFGAFLALSFPFGVYFYQKKPSLLWFCSLFLIFLALLLSFSRTAYFMFAGEGIFLLLFFFKKPTLLKMLFFLFFFCLPLFFLVNNPWKERLLTSFHFQEGSISGRLIMWEKAFQAFQTKPWIGVGLGNFPLFVKEDALLREPIYAHNLFLDFLAETGIFSLFLLLLIFFLPILQNLFFFSNSKKILAIFFVGFLLYALFEAPFFSLQLYPLFLVFLAL
;
A
#
# COMPACT_ATOMS: atom_id res chain seq x y z
N MET A 1 -20.71 -0.82 24.55
CA MET A 1 -19.60 -1.37 23.74
C MET A 1 -20.05 -1.72 22.31
N MET A 2 -21.13 -2.50 22.11
CA MET A 2 -21.64 -2.89 20.77
C MET A 2 -21.97 -1.73 19.82
N SER A 3 -22.37 -0.56 20.31
CA SER A 3 -22.67 0.62 19.49
C SER A 3 -21.43 1.31 18.89
N ILE A 4 -20.25 1.10 19.48
CA ILE A 4 -18.99 1.75 19.05
C ILE A 4 -18.21 0.85 18.09
N MET A 5 -18.29 -0.47 18.24
CA MET A 5 -17.58 -1.47 17.42
C MET A 5 -17.60 -1.21 15.90
N PRO A 6 -18.75 -0.87 15.27
CA PRO A 6 -18.78 -0.54 13.84
C PRO A 6 -18.10 0.76 13.41
N LYS A 7 -17.71 1.62 14.35
CA LYS A 7 -17.01 2.86 14.04
C LYS A 7 -15.49 2.72 14.23
N ILE A 8 -15.06 1.69 14.97
CA ILE A 8 -13.64 1.46 15.27
C ILE A 8 -12.86 1.24 13.98
N LEU A 9 -13.22 0.23 13.18
CA LEU A 9 -12.43 -0.08 11.99
C LEU A 9 -12.40 1.05 10.94
N PRO A 10 -13.52 1.73 10.61
CA PRO A 10 -13.47 2.93 9.78
C PRO A 10 -12.56 4.02 10.35
N PHE A 11 -12.61 4.26 11.66
CA PHE A 11 -11.71 5.22 12.31
C PHE A 11 -10.24 4.82 12.15
N LEU A 12 -9.90 3.55 12.40
CA LEU A 12 -8.52 3.06 12.27
C LEU A 12 -8.03 3.16 10.83
N ILE A 13 -8.85 2.77 9.83
CA ILE A 13 -8.53 2.92 8.40
C ILE A 13 -8.30 4.39 8.08
N PHE A 14 -9.17 5.28 8.56
CA PHE A 14 -9.02 6.72 8.33
C PHE A 14 -7.69 7.25 8.87
N PHE A 15 -7.25 6.71 10.00
CA PHE A 15 -6.05 7.13 10.71
C PHE A 15 -4.74 6.53 10.18
N LEU A 16 -4.78 5.50 9.33
CA LEU A 16 -3.58 4.79 8.82
C LEU A 16 -2.46 5.72 8.28
N PRO A 17 -2.73 6.75 7.45
CA PRO A 17 -1.65 7.62 6.96
C PRO A 17 -1.22 8.69 7.98
N PHE A 18 -1.94 8.86 9.08
CA PHE A 18 -1.76 9.95 10.05
C PHE A 18 -1.26 9.47 11.41
N SER A 19 -0.74 8.25 11.50
CA SER A 19 -0.29 7.68 12.77
C SER A 19 1.07 8.21 13.18
N PRO A 20 1.16 8.92 14.32
CA PRO A 20 2.44 9.26 14.93
C PRO A 20 3.24 8.02 15.33
N ALA A 21 4.54 8.21 15.53
CA ALA A 21 5.42 7.22 16.11
C ALA A 21 5.98 7.70 17.45
N LEU A 22 5.87 6.83 18.45
CA LEU A 22 6.53 6.99 19.74
C LEU A 22 7.97 6.49 19.62
N ASN A 23 8.89 7.12 20.36
CA ASN A 23 10.31 6.77 20.37
C ASN A 23 10.72 6.41 21.81
N PRO A 24 10.26 5.25 22.34
CA PRO A 24 10.44 4.91 23.75
C PRO A 24 11.91 4.74 24.13
N THR A 25 12.73 4.23 23.20
CA THR A 25 14.18 4.05 23.36
C THR A 25 14.88 4.29 22.03
N GLU A 26 16.21 4.49 22.09
CA GLU A 26 17.03 4.66 20.90
C GLU A 26 16.93 3.45 19.96
N GLY A 27 16.80 3.70 18.66
CA GLY A 27 16.70 2.65 17.65
C GLY A 27 15.33 1.96 17.55
N ILE A 28 14.35 2.32 18.38
CA ILE A 28 13.00 1.73 18.38
C ILE A 28 11.94 2.78 18.08
N ASP A 29 11.31 2.65 16.91
CA ASP A 29 10.15 3.43 16.50
C ASP A 29 8.88 2.58 16.73
N LEU A 30 7.98 3.07 17.59
CA LEU A 30 6.69 2.46 17.86
C LEU A 30 5.57 3.32 17.27
N SER A 31 5.22 3.07 16.00
CA SER A 31 4.04 3.66 15.38
C SER A 31 2.78 3.27 16.13
N ILE A 32 1.88 4.24 16.40
CA ILE A 32 0.61 4.01 17.11
C ILE A 32 -0.25 2.94 16.38
N ILE A 33 -0.16 2.83 15.05
CA ILE A 33 -0.82 1.75 14.29
C ILE A 33 -0.45 0.36 14.79
N ARG A 34 0.77 0.15 15.29
CA ARG A 34 1.20 -1.15 15.85
C ARG A 34 0.49 -1.51 17.16
N LEU A 35 -0.19 -0.55 17.80
CA LEU A 35 -1.02 -0.81 18.97
C LEU A 35 -2.44 -1.26 18.60
N PHE A 36 -2.90 -0.93 17.39
CA PHE A 36 -4.25 -1.25 16.94
C PHE A 36 -4.54 -2.75 16.84
N PRO A 37 -3.62 -3.63 16.40
CA PRO A 37 -3.88 -5.05 16.42
C PRO A 37 -4.21 -5.61 17.80
N PHE A 38 -3.55 -5.13 18.86
CA PHE A 38 -3.84 -5.57 20.23
C PHE A 38 -5.27 -5.17 20.66
N LEU A 39 -5.66 -3.93 20.35
CA LEU A 39 -7.03 -3.46 20.57
C LEU A 39 -8.04 -4.31 19.80
N LEU A 40 -7.83 -4.51 18.49
CA LEU A 40 -8.72 -5.29 17.64
C LEU A 40 -8.82 -6.75 18.09
N PHE A 41 -7.70 -7.35 18.51
CA PHE A 41 -7.66 -8.71 19.04
C PHE A 41 -8.46 -8.83 20.33
N GLY A 42 -8.25 -7.91 21.29
CA GLY A 42 -9.01 -7.88 22.53
C GLY A 42 -10.51 -7.71 22.30
N LEU A 43 -10.90 -6.82 21.37
CA LEU A 43 -12.32 -6.63 21.00
C LEU A 43 -12.92 -7.84 20.31
N TRP A 44 -12.19 -8.50 19.41
CA TRP A 44 -12.61 -9.73 18.76
C TRP A 44 -12.79 -10.86 19.77
N LEU A 45 -11.81 -11.06 20.65
CA LEU A 45 -11.81 -12.11 21.67
C LEU A 45 -12.95 -11.90 22.67
N THR A 46 -13.08 -10.70 23.23
CA THR A 46 -14.15 -10.39 24.21
C THR A 46 -15.54 -10.56 23.62
N ASN A 47 -15.81 -10.06 22.41
CA ASN A 47 -17.10 -10.27 21.75
C ASN A 47 -17.35 -11.75 21.41
N GLY A 48 -16.31 -12.48 20.99
CA GLY A 48 -16.42 -13.91 20.73
C GLY A 48 -16.75 -14.72 21.98
N LEU A 49 -16.08 -14.43 23.10
CA LEU A 49 -16.34 -15.06 24.40
C LEU A 49 -17.73 -14.71 24.94
N GLN A 50 -18.17 -13.45 24.83
CA GLN A 50 -19.53 -13.03 25.22
C GLN A 50 -20.61 -13.77 24.44
N LYS A 51 -20.37 -14.06 23.16
CA LYS A 51 -21.26 -14.83 22.29
C LYS A 51 -21.01 -16.35 22.37
N GLN A 52 -20.09 -16.78 23.23
CA GLN A 52 -19.62 -18.17 23.35
C GLN A 52 -19.23 -18.82 22.01
N LYS A 53 -18.76 -18.00 21.05
CA LYS A 53 -18.42 -18.44 19.70
C LYS A 53 -17.38 -17.51 19.07
N LEU A 54 -16.17 -18.04 18.87
CA LEU A 54 -15.16 -17.38 18.05
C LEU A 54 -15.44 -17.67 16.57
N THR A 55 -15.54 -16.61 15.77
CA THR A 55 -15.83 -16.70 14.34
C THR A 55 -14.56 -16.61 13.52
N PHE A 56 -14.32 -17.62 12.70
CA PHE A 56 -13.23 -17.69 11.74
C PHE A 56 -13.78 -17.77 10.32
N ASP A 57 -13.01 -17.24 9.36
CA ASP A 57 -13.39 -17.33 7.95
C ASP A 57 -13.19 -18.77 7.45
N LYS A 58 -14.21 -19.27 6.76
CA LYS A 58 -14.19 -20.60 6.13
C LYS A 58 -13.72 -20.53 4.67
N LYS A 59 -13.58 -19.33 4.11
CA LYS A 59 -13.09 -19.14 2.73
C LYS A 59 -11.65 -19.68 2.60
N PRO A 60 -11.30 -20.33 1.49
CA PRO A 60 -9.93 -20.84 1.27
C PRO A 60 -8.83 -19.79 1.42
N VAL A 61 -9.10 -18.55 1.03
CA VAL A 61 -8.11 -17.46 1.06
C VAL A 61 -7.57 -17.17 2.47
N PHE A 62 -8.39 -17.32 3.51
CA PHE A 62 -7.96 -17.15 4.90
C PHE A 62 -6.91 -18.19 5.28
N TRP A 63 -7.19 -19.46 4.99
CA TRP A 63 -6.31 -20.57 5.34
C TRP A 63 -5.02 -20.57 4.53
N LEU A 64 -5.08 -20.18 3.25
CA LEU A 64 -3.90 -19.97 2.42
C LEU A 64 -3.01 -18.87 2.98
N TRP A 65 -3.60 -17.75 3.40
CA TRP A 65 -2.87 -16.66 4.02
C TRP A 65 -2.30 -17.03 5.40
N LEU A 66 -3.03 -17.77 6.22
CA LEU A 66 -2.51 -18.30 7.49
C LEU A 66 -1.34 -19.28 7.26
N LEU A 67 -1.46 -20.16 6.28
CA LEU A 67 -0.38 -21.08 5.91
C LEU A 67 0.86 -20.33 5.41
N PHE A 68 0.66 -19.27 4.61
CA PHE A 68 1.73 -18.38 4.17
C PHE A 68 2.44 -17.73 5.37
N LEU A 69 1.68 -17.22 6.35
CA LEU A 69 2.27 -16.66 7.58
C LEU A 69 3.04 -17.70 8.40
N ILE A 70 2.49 -18.90 8.56
CA ILE A 70 3.16 -19.99 9.29
C ILE A 70 4.48 -20.34 8.59
N PHE A 71 4.44 -20.58 7.29
CA PHE A 71 5.62 -21.00 6.54
C PHE A 71 6.72 -19.92 6.50
N THR A 72 6.35 -18.67 6.22
CA THR A 72 7.28 -17.52 6.29
C THR A 72 7.75 -17.22 7.70
N SER A 73 7.03 -17.67 8.73
CA SER A 73 7.52 -17.60 10.12
C SER A 73 8.57 -18.66 10.38
N ILE A 74 8.34 -19.92 9.98
CA ILE A 74 9.24 -21.05 10.22
C ILE A 74 10.63 -20.84 9.57
N SER A 75 10.74 -19.94 8.58
CA SER A 75 12.02 -19.66 7.92
C SER A 75 13.16 -19.21 8.81
N PHE A 76 12.87 -18.78 10.05
CA PHE A 76 13.91 -18.48 11.03
C PHE A 76 14.82 -19.68 11.33
N LEU A 77 14.35 -20.92 11.12
CA LEU A 77 15.10 -22.15 11.40
C LEU A 77 16.30 -22.36 10.46
N TRP A 78 16.26 -21.80 9.24
CA TRP A 78 17.31 -21.97 8.22
C TRP A 78 17.88 -20.64 7.71
N ALA A 79 17.41 -19.52 8.25
CA ALA A 79 17.90 -18.19 7.98
C ALA A 79 19.33 -18.03 8.51
N GLU A 80 20.19 -17.36 7.75
CA GLU A 80 21.55 -16.98 8.19
C GLU A 80 21.50 -16.12 9.46
N ASN A 81 20.58 -15.15 9.47
CA ASN A 81 20.22 -14.35 10.63
C ASN A 81 18.76 -14.63 11.05
N PRO A 82 18.54 -15.52 12.04
CA PRO A 82 17.21 -15.85 12.54
C PRO A 82 16.45 -14.67 13.12
N ILE A 83 17.15 -13.70 13.72
CA ILE A 83 16.53 -12.51 14.34
C ILE A 83 15.87 -11.64 13.26
N TRP A 84 16.51 -11.49 12.10
CA TRP A 84 15.95 -10.72 10.98
C TRP A 84 14.67 -11.38 10.44
N SER A 85 14.68 -12.71 10.32
CA SER A 85 13.49 -13.50 9.97
C SER A 85 12.38 -13.29 10.98
N LEU A 86 12.65 -13.53 12.27
CA LEU A 86 11.65 -13.36 13.33
C LEU A 86 11.05 -11.95 13.32
N ARG A 87 11.85 -10.90 13.10
CA ARG A 87 11.34 -9.51 13.05
C ARG A 87 10.38 -9.28 11.89
N LYS A 88 10.73 -9.71 10.67
CA LYS A 88 9.82 -9.58 9.51
C LYS A 88 8.57 -10.46 9.68
N SER A 89 8.70 -11.68 10.20
CA SER A 89 7.57 -12.58 10.43
C SER A 89 6.62 -12.02 11.50
N LEU A 90 7.16 -11.53 12.62
CA LEU A 90 6.39 -10.87 13.67
C LEU A 90 5.66 -9.62 13.15
N PHE A 91 6.26 -8.86 12.25
CA PHE A 91 5.58 -7.74 11.60
C PHE A 91 4.31 -8.23 10.89
N LEU A 92 4.42 -9.23 10.01
CA LEU A 92 3.27 -9.74 9.25
C LEU A 92 2.20 -10.36 10.17
N VAL A 93 2.61 -11.22 11.10
CA VAL A 93 1.70 -11.88 12.04
C VAL A 93 1.00 -10.86 12.96
N SER A 94 1.68 -9.79 13.35
CA SER A 94 1.10 -8.79 14.26
C SER A 94 -0.17 -8.13 13.72
N PHE A 95 -0.39 -8.12 12.40
CA PHE A 95 -1.58 -7.52 11.78
C PHE A 95 -2.74 -8.49 11.55
N LEU A 96 -2.59 -9.79 11.89
CA LEU A 96 -3.67 -10.78 11.87
C LEU A 96 -5.00 -10.32 12.51
N PRO A 97 -5.00 -9.58 13.64
CA PRO A 97 -6.23 -9.07 14.23
C PRO A 97 -7.06 -8.16 13.32
N PHE A 98 -6.46 -7.45 12.36
CA PHE A 98 -7.21 -6.66 11.38
C PHE A 98 -8.12 -7.55 10.53
N TYR A 99 -7.63 -8.71 10.09
CA TYR A 99 -8.42 -9.67 9.34
C TYR A 99 -9.55 -10.26 10.20
N LEU A 100 -9.21 -10.81 11.37
CA LEU A 100 -10.15 -11.52 12.25
C LEU A 100 -11.31 -10.60 12.69
N PHE A 101 -11.00 -9.36 13.06
CA PHE A 101 -12.00 -8.37 13.43
C PHE A 101 -12.87 -7.99 12.22
N SER A 102 -12.26 -7.71 11.06
CA SER A 102 -13.00 -7.34 9.85
C SER A 102 -13.98 -8.42 9.41
N PHE A 103 -13.55 -9.68 9.42
CA PHE A 103 -14.40 -10.82 9.08
C PHE A 103 -15.61 -10.93 10.01
N SER A 104 -15.34 -10.86 11.33
CA SER A 104 -16.36 -11.08 12.36
C SER A 104 -17.45 -10.00 12.40
N PHE A 105 -17.15 -8.79 11.95
CA PHE A 105 -18.08 -7.65 12.02
C PHE A 105 -18.58 -7.13 10.66
N TYR A 106 -17.85 -7.30 9.56
CA TYR A 106 -18.24 -6.72 8.25
C TYR A 106 -18.45 -7.74 7.13
N ALA A 107 -17.81 -8.91 7.21
CA ALA A 107 -17.94 -9.93 6.16
C ALA A 107 -19.16 -10.85 6.36
N GLN A 108 -19.64 -10.99 7.59
CA GLN A 108 -20.83 -11.79 7.89
C GLN A 108 -22.11 -11.06 7.43
N PRO A 109 -23.19 -11.79 7.10
CA PRO A 109 -24.48 -11.23 6.68
C PRO A 109 -25.23 -10.60 7.86
N ASN A 110 -24.58 -9.70 8.58
CA ASN A 110 -25.17 -8.93 9.66
C ASN A 110 -25.63 -7.57 9.10
N PRO A 111 -26.94 -7.29 9.03
CA PRO A 111 -27.46 -6.05 8.46
C PRO A 111 -27.05 -4.80 9.25
N SER A 112 -26.56 -4.93 10.48
CA SER A 112 -26.16 -3.78 11.30
C SER A 112 -24.89 -3.07 10.80
N PHE A 113 -24.03 -3.75 10.04
CA PHE A 113 -22.70 -3.25 9.68
C PHE A 113 -22.46 -3.31 8.18
N SER A 114 -22.05 -2.17 7.59
CA SER A 114 -21.87 -2.03 6.15
C SER A 114 -20.42 -1.77 5.80
N SER A 115 -19.87 -2.57 4.87
CA SER A 115 -18.56 -2.36 4.24
C SER A 115 -18.42 -0.98 3.59
N HIS A 116 -19.53 -0.31 3.26
CA HIS A 116 -19.52 1.06 2.74
C HIS A 116 -18.87 2.06 3.69
N SER A 117 -18.97 1.85 5.01
CA SER A 117 -18.32 2.73 5.99
C SER A 117 -16.80 2.65 5.89
N LEU A 118 -16.25 1.45 5.67
CA LEU A 118 -14.82 1.22 5.44
C LEU A 118 -14.36 1.88 4.15
N PHE A 119 -15.14 1.75 3.07
CA PHE A 119 -14.83 2.35 1.78
C PHE A 119 -14.80 3.89 1.87
N LYS A 120 -15.78 4.48 2.56
CA LYS A 120 -15.81 5.95 2.79
C LYS A 120 -14.63 6.40 3.63
N ALA A 121 -14.31 5.68 4.70
CA ALA A 121 -13.18 6.02 5.56
C ALA A 121 -11.85 5.98 4.81
N PHE A 122 -11.61 4.93 4.02
CA PHE A 122 -10.40 4.82 3.20
C PHE A 122 -10.31 5.97 2.19
N PHE A 123 -11.39 6.23 1.45
CA PHE A 123 -11.41 7.31 0.46
C PHE A 123 -11.25 8.71 1.10
N ALA A 124 -11.89 8.96 2.26
CA ALA A 124 -11.74 10.22 2.98
C ALA A 124 -10.31 10.41 3.50
N SER A 125 -9.67 9.34 3.98
CA SER A 125 -8.27 9.33 4.41
C SER A 125 -7.31 9.68 3.27
N ALA A 126 -7.52 9.07 2.10
CA ALA A 126 -6.75 9.36 0.91
C ALA A 126 -6.97 10.79 0.41
N THR A 127 -8.20 11.31 0.50
CA THR A 127 -8.50 12.71 0.15
C THR A 127 -7.74 13.68 1.04
N LEU A 128 -7.75 13.46 2.36
CA LEU A 128 -6.99 14.30 3.29
C LEU A 128 -5.48 14.17 3.07
N SER A 129 -5.00 12.95 2.81
CA SER A 129 -3.60 12.70 2.46
C SER A 129 -3.19 13.45 1.19
N ALA A 130 -4.05 13.42 0.16
CA ALA A 130 -3.84 14.16 -1.09
C ALA A 130 -3.74 15.66 -0.82
N LEU A 131 -4.66 16.23 -0.01
CA LEU A 131 -4.61 17.64 0.38
C LEU A 131 -3.29 18.00 1.07
N ILE A 132 -2.84 17.18 2.04
CA ILE A 132 -1.55 17.40 2.73
C ILE A 132 -0.39 17.33 1.74
N GLY A 133 -0.38 16.36 0.83
CA GLY A 133 0.65 16.23 -0.21
C GLY A 133 0.66 17.40 -1.21
N LEU A 134 -0.51 17.94 -1.55
CA LEU A 134 -0.62 19.14 -2.40
C LEU A 134 -0.13 20.40 -1.68
N VAL A 135 -0.43 20.55 -0.38
CA VAL A 135 0.11 21.65 0.44
C VAL A 135 1.62 21.54 0.55
N GLN A 136 2.14 20.32 0.79
CA GLN A 136 3.57 20.06 0.79
C GLN A 136 4.22 20.46 -0.53
N PHE A 137 3.72 19.94 -1.65
CA PHE A 137 4.27 20.24 -2.96
C PHE A 137 4.18 21.75 -3.28
N GLY A 138 3.00 22.35 -3.04
CA GLY A 138 2.75 23.76 -3.31
C GLY A 138 3.58 24.71 -2.46
N SER A 139 4.02 24.31 -1.26
CA SER A 139 4.91 25.12 -0.43
C SER A 139 6.27 25.39 -1.10
N ALA A 140 6.75 24.49 -1.97
CA ALA A 140 7.96 24.70 -2.76
C ALA A 140 7.81 25.74 -3.89
N LEU A 141 6.60 26.25 -4.14
CA LEU A 141 6.39 27.39 -5.04
C LEU A 141 6.65 28.74 -4.36
N PHE A 142 6.55 28.77 -3.03
CA PHE A 142 6.72 29.99 -2.22
C PHE A 142 8.07 30.00 -1.48
N PHE A 143 8.64 28.83 -1.23
CA PHE A 143 9.91 28.64 -0.53
C PHE A 143 10.87 27.78 -1.35
N SER A 144 12.18 27.82 -1.05
CA SER A 144 13.15 26.94 -1.70
C SER A 144 12.84 25.46 -1.42
N ILE A 145 13.29 24.58 -2.31
CA ILE A 145 13.12 23.12 -2.15
C ILE A 145 13.78 22.64 -0.85
N GLU A 146 14.97 23.16 -0.53
CA GLU A 146 15.72 22.81 0.67
C GLU A 146 14.98 23.22 1.93
N THR A 147 14.44 24.45 1.95
CA THR A 147 13.64 24.97 3.07
C THR A 147 12.40 24.11 3.28
N THR A 148 11.69 23.82 2.19
CA THR A 148 10.50 22.97 2.18
C THR A 148 10.83 21.58 2.72
N LEU A 149 11.85 20.92 2.17
CA LEU A 149 12.27 19.58 2.60
C LEU A 149 12.67 19.57 4.07
N SER A 150 13.48 20.53 4.52
CA SER A 150 13.92 20.57 5.93
C SER A 150 12.75 20.67 6.92
N PHE A 151 11.69 21.40 6.55
CA PHE A 151 10.46 21.48 7.33
C PHE A 151 9.69 20.16 7.32
N TRP A 152 9.48 19.57 6.14
CA TRP A 152 8.73 18.32 6.01
C TRP A 152 9.46 17.10 6.59
N GLN A 153 10.80 17.10 6.58
CA GLN A 153 11.61 16.08 7.26
C GLN A 153 11.38 16.08 8.77
N LYS A 154 11.20 17.25 9.39
CA LYS A 154 10.83 17.35 10.82
C LYS A 154 9.43 16.77 11.07
N ILE A 155 8.49 17.03 10.16
CA ILE A 155 7.14 16.44 10.22
C ILE A 155 7.21 14.92 10.06
N GLN A 156 8.06 14.40 9.17
CA GLN A 156 8.24 12.95 9.01
C GLN A 156 8.73 12.27 10.29
N VAL A 157 9.63 12.89 11.07
CA VAL A 157 10.07 12.32 12.35
C VAL A 157 8.90 12.08 13.30
N PHE A 158 7.88 12.95 13.29
CA PHE A 158 6.67 12.76 14.11
C PHE A 158 5.84 11.54 13.67
N PHE A 159 5.69 11.30 12.36
CA PHE A 159 4.89 10.19 11.83
C PHE A 159 5.64 8.85 11.79
N LEU A 160 6.92 8.87 11.42
CA LEU A 160 7.71 7.67 11.15
C LEU A 160 8.55 7.22 12.35
N GLY A 161 8.89 8.15 13.25
CA GLY A 161 9.86 7.95 14.32
C GLY A 161 11.26 8.33 13.88
N LYS A 162 12.18 8.48 14.84
CA LYS A 162 13.53 9.00 14.61
C LYS A 162 14.34 8.07 13.72
N THR A 163 14.30 6.75 13.96
CA THR A 163 15.17 5.81 13.27
C THR A 163 14.64 5.47 11.88
N PHE A 164 13.33 5.36 11.68
CA PHE A 164 12.79 5.16 10.33
C PHE A 164 12.87 6.44 9.48
N ALA A 165 12.61 7.62 10.06
CA ALA A 165 12.78 8.88 9.34
C ALA A 165 14.24 9.12 8.92
N SER A 166 15.23 8.74 9.74
CA SER A 166 16.64 8.88 9.35
C SER A 166 17.00 8.00 8.15
N VAL A 167 16.47 6.78 8.06
CA VAL A 167 16.65 5.90 6.89
C VAL A 167 16.04 6.55 5.65
N THR A 168 14.81 7.05 5.73
CA THR A 168 14.15 7.70 4.58
C THR A 168 14.84 9.00 4.16
N GLN A 169 15.52 9.68 5.09
CA GLN A 169 16.25 10.92 4.82
C GLN A 169 17.66 10.67 4.25
N ASN A 170 18.31 9.58 4.67
CA ASN A 170 19.61 9.15 4.16
C ASN A 170 19.51 8.48 2.78
N PHE A 171 18.35 7.88 2.47
CA PHE A 171 18.03 7.30 1.16
C PHE A 171 16.79 7.98 0.55
N PRO A 172 16.83 9.30 0.30
CA PRO A 172 15.64 10.07 0.00
C PRO A 172 15.15 9.82 -1.42
N SER A 173 13.88 9.43 -1.52
CA SER A 173 13.15 9.39 -2.79
C SER A 173 12.28 10.64 -3.00
N PHE A 174 12.49 11.71 -2.20
CA PHE A 174 11.64 12.91 -2.18
C PHE A 174 11.81 13.81 -3.40
N LEU A 175 12.93 13.71 -4.09
CA LEU A 175 13.20 14.46 -5.31
C LEU A 175 13.20 13.51 -6.50
N VAL A 176 12.83 14.03 -7.66
CA VAL A 176 13.02 13.36 -8.95
C VAL A 176 13.92 14.23 -9.81
N ASN A 177 14.99 13.64 -10.36
CA ASN A 177 15.81 14.31 -11.34
C ASN A 177 15.23 14.09 -12.74
N ILE A 178 14.96 15.17 -13.45
CA ILE A 178 14.40 15.16 -14.81
C ILE A 178 15.25 16.12 -15.63
N ASN A 179 15.99 15.58 -16.60
CA ASN A 179 16.90 16.34 -17.47
C ASN A 179 17.88 17.23 -16.69
N GLY A 180 18.45 16.70 -15.60
CA GLY A 180 19.42 17.40 -14.76
C GLY A 180 18.82 18.33 -13.71
N GLN A 181 17.50 18.54 -13.70
CA GLN A 181 16.81 19.38 -12.71
C GLN A 181 16.08 18.53 -11.67
N ASN A 182 16.20 18.91 -10.39
CA ASN A 182 15.51 18.23 -9.30
C ASN A 182 14.14 18.87 -9.04
N PHE A 183 13.10 18.05 -9.07
CA PHE A 183 11.74 18.43 -8.73
C PHE A 183 11.32 17.77 -7.42
N LEU A 184 10.63 18.50 -6.55
CA LEU A 184 9.99 17.93 -5.38
C LEU A 184 8.90 16.94 -5.82
N ARG A 185 8.74 15.86 -5.06
CA ARG A 185 7.65 14.90 -5.23
C ARG A 185 6.69 15.04 -4.05
N ALA A 186 5.39 14.93 -4.31
CA ALA A 186 4.41 14.86 -3.24
C ALA A 186 4.50 13.51 -2.51
N PHE A 187 4.63 13.54 -1.19
CA PHE A 187 4.61 12.37 -0.31
C PHE A 187 3.78 12.58 0.98
N GLY A 188 3.48 13.83 1.36
CA GLY A 188 2.68 14.15 2.53
C GLY A 188 3.24 13.55 3.82
N THR A 189 2.43 12.74 4.51
CA THR A 189 2.79 12.06 5.76
C THR A 189 3.45 10.69 5.56
N PHE A 190 3.68 10.28 4.30
CA PHE A 190 4.23 8.97 3.97
C PHE A 190 5.76 8.98 4.00
N PRO A 191 6.39 7.80 4.19
CA PRO A 191 7.84 7.64 4.14
C PRO A 191 8.45 7.98 2.78
N ASP A 192 7.67 7.81 1.70
CA ASP A 192 8.14 8.05 0.35
C ASP A 192 6.96 8.33 -0.63
N PRO A 193 7.23 8.93 -1.81
CA PRO A 193 6.20 9.23 -2.80
C PRO A 193 5.58 7.99 -3.47
N HIS A 194 6.26 6.83 -3.44
CA HIS A 194 5.74 5.60 -4.05
C HIS A 194 4.58 5.06 -3.24
N LEU A 195 4.75 4.97 -1.92
CA LEU A 195 3.70 4.55 -0.99
C LEU A 195 2.54 5.54 -0.96
N PHE A 196 2.85 6.84 -0.98
CA PHE A 196 1.83 7.90 -1.10
C PHE A 196 0.99 7.74 -2.35
N GLY A 197 1.62 7.68 -3.52
CA GLY A 197 0.93 7.52 -4.80
C GLY A 197 0.11 6.22 -4.85
N ALA A 198 0.63 5.14 -4.27
CA ALA A 198 -0.09 3.87 -4.20
C ALA A 198 -1.35 3.94 -3.34
N PHE A 199 -1.25 4.53 -2.15
CA PHE A 199 -2.40 4.73 -1.26
C PHE A 199 -3.50 5.57 -1.93
N LEU A 200 -3.11 6.62 -2.66
CA LEU A 200 -4.03 7.47 -3.42
C LEU A 200 -4.74 6.72 -4.55
N ALA A 201 -3.99 6.01 -5.40
CA ALA A 201 -4.59 5.26 -6.51
C ALA A 201 -5.52 4.15 -6.03
N LEU A 202 -5.08 3.33 -5.05
CA LEU A 202 -5.91 2.26 -4.48
C LEU A 202 -7.26 2.78 -3.93
N SER A 203 -7.30 4.04 -3.47
CA SER A 203 -8.52 4.67 -2.97
C SER A 203 -9.46 5.15 -4.07
N PHE A 204 -8.94 5.47 -5.26
CA PHE A 204 -9.66 6.17 -6.31
C PHE A 204 -10.91 5.41 -6.80
N PRO A 205 -10.88 4.07 -7.03
CA PRO A 205 -12.08 3.30 -7.39
C PRO A 205 -13.24 3.48 -6.39
N PHE A 206 -12.95 3.62 -5.10
CA PHE A 206 -13.99 3.82 -4.08
C PHE A 206 -14.66 5.19 -4.18
N GLY A 207 -13.92 6.24 -4.57
CA GLY A 207 -14.50 7.56 -4.85
C GLY A 207 -15.42 7.53 -6.06
N VAL A 208 -14.98 6.86 -7.14
CA VAL A 208 -15.80 6.66 -8.36
C VAL A 208 -17.09 5.93 -8.01
N TYR A 209 -17.00 4.89 -7.18
CA TYR A 209 -18.16 4.14 -6.69
C TYR A 209 -19.19 5.03 -5.97
N PHE A 210 -18.76 5.89 -5.05
CA PHE A 210 -19.68 6.80 -4.36
C PHE A 210 -20.23 7.91 -5.26
N TYR A 211 -19.39 8.47 -6.13
CA TYR A 211 -19.82 9.45 -7.12
C TYR A 211 -20.90 8.90 -8.05
N GLN A 212 -20.76 7.65 -8.52
CA GLN A 212 -21.77 7.00 -9.36
C GLN A 212 -23.10 6.75 -8.63
N LYS A 213 -23.05 6.44 -7.33
CA LYS A 213 -24.27 6.26 -6.52
C LYS A 213 -25.01 7.57 -6.27
N LYS A 214 -24.28 8.64 -5.96
CA LYS A 214 -24.83 9.96 -5.70
C LYS A 214 -23.81 11.03 -6.12
N PRO A 215 -23.88 11.52 -7.37
CA PRO A 215 -22.97 12.55 -7.84
C PRO A 215 -23.03 13.79 -6.95
N SER A 216 -21.89 14.31 -6.55
CA SER A 216 -21.79 15.54 -5.75
C SER A 216 -20.48 16.25 -6.05
N LEU A 217 -20.46 17.57 -5.84
CA LEU A 217 -19.25 18.37 -5.98
C LEU A 217 -18.15 17.89 -5.01
N LEU A 218 -18.53 17.48 -3.79
CA LEU A 218 -17.59 16.94 -2.80
C LEU A 218 -16.82 15.73 -3.32
N TRP A 219 -17.52 14.72 -3.86
CA TRP A 219 -16.89 13.51 -4.41
C TRP A 219 -16.02 13.85 -5.62
N PHE A 220 -16.48 14.75 -6.48
CA PHE A 220 -15.73 15.20 -7.65
C PHE A 220 -14.44 15.92 -7.27
N CYS A 221 -14.51 16.93 -6.39
CA CYS A 221 -13.35 17.65 -5.88
C CYS A 221 -12.37 16.69 -5.18
N SER A 222 -12.87 15.73 -4.39
CA SER A 222 -12.02 14.74 -3.71
C SER A 222 -11.25 13.86 -4.71
N LEU A 223 -11.93 13.36 -5.74
CA LEU A 223 -11.30 12.58 -6.82
C LEU A 223 -10.27 13.42 -7.59
N PHE A 224 -10.58 14.68 -7.86
CA PHE A 224 -9.67 15.60 -8.53
C PHE A 224 -8.40 15.87 -7.68
N LEU A 225 -8.55 16.12 -6.38
CA LEU A 225 -7.43 16.30 -5.46
C LEU A 225 -6.54 15.05 -5.41
N ILE A 226 -7.14 13.86 -5.29
CA ILE A 226 -6.43 12.57 -5.30
C ILE A 226 -5.66 12.40 -6.61
N PHE A 227 -6.31 12.64 -7.75
CA PHE A 227 -5.68 12.52 -9.06
C PHE A 227 -4.49 13.49 -9.22
N LEU A 228 -4.68 14.76 -8.85
CA LEU A 228 -3.61 15.77 -8.93
C LEU A 228 -2.44 15.41 -8.01
N ALA A 229 -2.70 15.04 -6.75
CA ALA A 229 -1.66 14.65 -5.81
C ALA A 229 -0.92 13.38 -6.27
N LEU A 230 -1.64 12.43 -6.87
CA LEU A 230 -1.05 11.25 -7.48
C LEU A 230 -0.10 11.64 -8.63
N LEU A 231 -0.50 12.54 -9.54
CA LEU A 231 0.39 13.06 -10.59
C LEU A 231 1.60 13.83 -10.05
N LEU A 232 1.49 14.48 -8.90
CA LEU A 232 2.62 15.17 -8.27
C LEU A 232 3.52 14.24 -7.45
N SER A 233 3.15 12.98 -7.27
CA SER A 233 4.01 11.98 -6.63
C SER A 233 5.20 11.55 -7.51
N PHE A 234 5.13 11.78 -8.84
CA PHE A 234 6.10 11.31 -9.82
C PHE A 234 6.45 9.81 -9.72
N SER A 235 5.53 9.01 -9.16
CA SER A 235 5.68 7.56 -8.99
C SER A 235 5.15 6.82 -10.22
N ARG A 236 6.08 6.32 -11.05
CA ARG A 236 5.75 5.52 -12.25
C ARG A 236 4.91 4.30 -11.91
N THR A 237 5.26 3.60 -10.83
CA THR A 237 4.48 2.46 -10.35
C THR A 237 3.04 2.85 -10.00
N ALA A 238 2.84 4.00 -9.34
CA ALA A 238 1.49 4.48 -9.02
C ALA A 238 0.70 4.82 -10.30
N TYR A 239 1.36 5.36 -11.34
CA TYR A 239 0.71 5.64 -12.63
C TYR A 239 0.29 4.36 -13.35
N PHE A 240 1.16 3.35 -13.43
CA PHE A 240 0.83 2.07 -14.07
C PHE A 240 -0.28 1.34 -13.33
N MET A 241 -0.23 1.34 -11.99
CA MET A 241 -1.31 0.79 -11.18
C MET A 241 -2.63 1.54 -11.43
N PHE A 242 -2.62 2.87 -11.38
CA PHE A 242 -3.81 3.70 -11.61
C PHE A 242 -4.40 3.48 -13.00
N ALA A 243 -3.56 3.37 -14.03
CA ALA A 243 -3.97 3.06 -15.39
C ALA A 243 -4.64 1.67 -15.47
N GLY A 244 -4.05 0.67 -14.82
CA GLY A 244 -4.64 -0.67 -14.70
C GLY A 244 -6.02 -0.64 -14.04
N GLU A 245 -6.14 0.01 -12.88
CA GLU A 245 -7.44 0.20 -12.20
C GLU A 245 -8.46 0.93 -13.09
N GLY A 246 -8.00 1.95 -13.84
CA GLY A 246 -8.79 2.69 -14.80
C GLY A 246 -9.37 1.82 -15.92
N ILE A 247 -8.58 0.88 -16.45
CA ILE A 247 -9.06 -0.11 -17.44
C ILE A 247 -10.20 -0.94 -16.85
N PHE A 248 -10.05 -1.47 -15.64
CA PHE A 248 -11.12 -2.25 -15.01
C PHE A 248 -12.34 -1.41 -14.63
N LEU A 249 -12.15 -0.16 -14.20
CA LEU A 249 -13.24 0.79 -13.97
C LEU A 249 -14.03 1.04 -15.27
N LEU A 250 -13.34 1.24 -16.39
CA LEU A 250 -13.96 1.34 -17.70
C LEU A 250 -14.71 0.04 -18.00
N LEU A 251 -14.06 -1.12 -18.01
CA LEU A 251 -14.71 -2.40 -18.34
C LEU A 251 -15.98 -2.67 -17.53
N PHE A 252 -16.02 -2.34 -16.23
CA PHE A 252 -17.18 -2.60 -15.38
C PHE A 252 -18.25 -1.52 -15.37
N PHE A 253 -17.89 -0.29 -15.70
CA PHE A 253 -18.80 0.86 -15.53
C PHE A 253 -18.87 1.78 -16.77
N PHE A 254 -18.31 1.38 -17.92
CA PHE A 254 -18.23 2.19 -19.16
C PHE A 254 -19.58 2.75 -19.61
N LYS A 255 -20.65 1.98 -19.48
CA LYS A 255 -22.00 2.37 -19.92
C LYS A 255 -22.62 3.49 -19.08
N LYS A 256 -21.95 3.97 -18.02
CA LYS A 256 -22.45 5.05 -17.16
C LYS A 256 -22.00 6.40 -17.73
N PRO A 257 -22.94 7.27 -18.16
CA PRO A 257 -22.59 8.56 -18.75
C PRO A 257 -21.81 9.46 -17.78
N THR A 258 -21.99 9.28 -16.47
CA THR A 258 -21.24 9.99 -15.43
C THR A 258 -19.76 9.60 -15.38
N LEU A 259 -19.43 8.31 -15.55
CA LEU A 259 -18.04 7.85 -15.60
C LEU A 259 -17.34 8.39 -16.84
N LEU A 260 -17.99 8.28 -18.00
CA LEU A 260 -17.45 8.79 -19.25
C LEU A 260 -17.22 10.31 -19.18
N LYS A 261 -18.17 11.08 -18.64
CA LYS A 261 -17.99 12.53 -18.43
C LYS A 261 -16.84 12.85 -17.47
N MET A 262 -16.69 12.10 -16.38
CA MET A 262 -15.61 12.30 -15.40
C MET A 262 -14.24 11.95 -15.98
N LEU A 263 -14.12 10.80 -16.65
CA LEU A 263 -12.88 10.39 -17.29
C LEU A 263 -12.56 11.27 -18.49
N PHE A 264 -13.55 11.67 -19.27
CA PHE A 264 -13.40 12.68 -20.32
C PHE A 264 -12.94 14.00 -19.73
N PHE A 265 -13.47 14.46 -18.60
CA PHE A 265 -13.01 15.69 -17.95
C PHE A 265 -11.56 15.57 -17.46
N LEU A 266 -11.21 14.48 -16.76
CA LEU A 266 -9.84 14.20 -16.32
C LEU A 266 -8.88 14.11 -17.51
N PHE A 267 -9.28 13.45 -18.59
CA PHE A 267 -8.51 13.32 -19.82
C PHE A 267 -8.40 14.66 -20.55
N PHE A 268 -9.48 15.40 -20.77
CA PHE A 268 -9.49 16.61 -21.58
C PHE A 268 -8.89 17.83 -20.86
N PHE A 269 -8.87 17.86 -19.52
CA PHE A 269 -8.15 18.91 -18.78
C PHE A 269 -6.68 18.56 -18.51
N CYS A 270 -6.33 17.29 -18.28
CA CYS A 270 -4.97 16.93 -17.90
C CYS A 270 -4.10 16.51 -19.08
N LEU A 271 -4.67 15.96 -20.15
CA LEU A 271 -3.91 15.45 -21.31
C LEU A 271 -3.39 16.56 -22.25
N PRO A 272 -4.13 17.65 -22.54
CA PRO A 272 -3.59 18.74 -23.36
C PRO A 272 -2.45 19.49 -22.64
N LEU A 273 -2.57 19.72 -21.32
CA LEU A 273 -1.48 20.27 -20.51
C LEU A 273 -0.25 19.34 -20.48
N PHE A 274 -0.48 18.03 -20.58
CA PHE A 274 0.57 17.01 -20.59
C PHE A 274 1.35 16.94 -21.91
N PHE A 275 0.71 17.14 -23.08
CA PHE A 275 1.37 16.99 -24.39
C PHE A 275 1.78 18.30 -25.07
N LEU A 276 1.18 19.45 -24.72
CA LEU A 276 1.47 20.73 -25.38
C LEU A 276 2.74 21.43 -24.88
N VAL A 277 3.28 21.01 -23.72
CA VAL A 277 4.46 21.62 -23.10
C VAL A 277 5.48 20.52 -22.80
N ASN A 278 6.76 20.75 -23.10
CA ASN A 278 7.84 19.91 -22.57
C ASN A 278 7.84 20.06 -21.05
N ASN A 279 7.23 19.09 -20.38
CA ASN A 279 6.99 19.15 -18.95
C ASN A 279 7.64 17.94 -18.25
N PRO A 280 7.92 18.08 -16.94
CA PRO A 280 8.58 17.02 -16.18
C PRO A 280 7.81 15.69 -16.19
N TRP A 281 6.47 15.71 -16.27
CA TRP A 281 5.66 14.50 -16.28
C TRP A 281 5.82 13.68 -17.56
N LYS A 282 5.91 14.33 -18.72
CA LYS A 282 6.17 13.70 -20.02
C LYS A 282 7.52 13.00 -20.03
N GLU A 283 8.56 13.70 -19.61
CA GLU A 283 9.91 13.14 -19.49
C GLU A 283 9.96 11.98 -18.49
N ARG A 284 9.23 12.09 -17.37
CA ARG A 284 9.12 11.00 -16.39
C ARG A 284 8.41 9.76 -16.94
N LEU A 285 7.38 9.93 -17.78
CA LEU A 285 6.75 8.80 -18.48
C LEU A 285 7.69 8.21 -19.53
N LEU A 286 8.34 9.02 -20.36
CA LEU A 286 9.24 8.54 -21.42
C LEU A 286 10.44 7.76 -20.85
N THR A 287 11.05 8.27 -19.78
CA THR A 287 12.14 7.56 -19.08
C THR A 287 11.71 6.23 -18.45
N SER A 288 10.40 5.97 -18.30
CA SER A 288 9.91 4.64 -17.88
C SER A 288 10.21 3.54 -18.90
N PHE A 289 10.45 3.91 -20.16
CA PHE A 289 10.77 2.98 -21.25
C PHE A 289 12.27 2.90 -21.54
N HIS A 290 13.10 3.62 -20.78
CA HIS A 290 14.55 3.66 -20.95
C HIS A 290 15.22 2.75 -19.91
N PHE A 291 15.61 1.55 -20.31
CA PHE A 291 16.21 0.54 -19.41
C PHE A 291 17.53 0.96 -18.75
N GLN A 292 18.20 1.98 -19.28
CA GLN A 292 19.46 2.54 -18.76
C GLN A 292 19.23 3.60 -17.65
N GLU A 293 17.98 3.95 -17.34
CA GLU A 293 17.68 4.84 -16.22
C GLU A 293 18.03 4.15 -14.89
N GLY A 294 18.77 4.85 -14.01
CA GLY A 294 19.40 4.26 -12.83
C GLY A 294 18.44 3.52 -11.88
N SER A 295 17.18 3.93 -11.80
CA SER A 295 16.18 3.25 -10.97
C SER A 295 15.68 1.95 -11.60
N ILE A 296 15.60 1.85 -12.93
CA ILE A 296 15.25 0.60 -13.63
C ILE A 296 16.45 -0.36 -13.61
N SER A 297 17.64 0.12 -13.94
CA SER A 297 18.84 -0.73 -13.95
C SER A 297 19.15 -1.30 -12.56
N GLY A 298 19.01 -0.49 -11.50
CA GLY A 298 19.13 -0.96 -10.12
C GLY A 298 18.14 -2.07 -9.76
N ARG A 299 16.88 -1.97 -10.24
CA ARG A 299 15.87 -3.03 -10.04
C ARG A 299 16.22 -4.30 -10.78
N LEU A 300 16.67 -4.21 -12.03
CA LEU A 300 17.07 -5.38 -12.81
C LEU A 300 18.23 -6.13 -12.15
N ILE A 301 19.22 -5.41 -11.60
CA ILE A 301 20.31 -6.01 -10.81
C ILE A 301 19.76 -6.70 -9.57
N MET A 302 18.85 -6.05 -8.83
CA MET A 302 18.25 -6.68 -7.63
C MET A 302 17.36 -7.87 -7.98
N TRP A 303 16.69 -7.88 -9.12
CA TRP A 303 15.90 -9.01 -9.61
C TRP A 303 16.79 -10.19 -9.98
N GLU A 304 17.92 -9.93 -10.64
CA GLU A 304 18.93 -10.95 -10.91
C GLU A 304 19.47 -11.54 -9.60
N LYS A 305 19.80 -10.70 -8.62
CA LYS A 305 20.23 -11.15 -7.29
C LYS A 305 19.17 -11.95 -6.55
N ALA A 306 17.90 -11.54 -6.63
CA ALA A 306 16.79 -12.29 -6.05
C ALA A 306 16.65 -13.68 -6.69
N PHE A 307 16.84 -13.77 -8.00
CA PHE A 307 16.82 -15.04 -8.71
C PHE A 307 18.03 -15.91 -8.36
N GLN A 308 19.22 -15.33 -8.22
CA GLN A 308 20.42 -16.04 -7.72
C GLN A 308 20.20 -16.59 -6.31
N ALA A 309 19.62 -15.81 -5.40
CA ALA A 309 19.26 -16.25 -4.05
C ALA A 309 18.29 -17.44 -4.09
N PHE A 310 17.25 -17.35 -4.92
CA PHE A 310 16.31 -18.44 -5.16
C PHE A 310 17.00 -19.72 -5.65
N GLN A 311 17.94 -19.62 -6.60
CA GLN A 311 18.65 -20.78 -7.12
C GLN A 311 19.45 -21.54 -6.05
N THR A 312 19.91 -20.85 -4.99
CA THR A 312 20.64 -21.52 -3.89
C THR A 312 19.74 -22.39 -3.01
N LYS A 313 18.49 -21.95 -2.76
CA LYS A 313 17.52 -22.66 -1.91
C LYS A 313 16.10 -22.57 -2.52
N PRO A 314 15.80 -23.26 -3.63
CA PRO A 314 14.56 -23.02 -4.41
C PRO A 314 13.25 -23.24 -3.64
N TRP A 315 13.24 -24.21 -2.72
CA TRP A 315 12.03 -24.61 -2.01
C TRP A 315 11.70 -23.72 -0.80
N ILE A 316 12.73 -23.26 -0.10
CA ILE A 316 12.61 -22.65 1.24
C ILE A 316 13.22 -21.24 1.31
N GLY A 317 13.95 -20.80 0.28
CA GLY A 317 14.64 -19.51 0.24
C GLY A 317 15.75 -19.36 1.27
N VAL A 318 16.38 -18.19 1.28
CA VAL A 318 17.50 -17.86 2.19
C VAL A 318 17.08 -17.53 3.63
N GLY A 319 15.77 -17.45 3.89
CA GLY A 319 15.17 -17.02 5.15
C GLY A 319 14.50 -15.65 5.01
N LEU A 320 13.30 -15.46 5.58
CA LEU A 320 12.62 -14.17 5.58
C LEU A 320 13.56 -13.09 6.12
N GLY A 321 13.61 -11.95 5.45
CA GLY A 321 14.49 -10.85 5.82
C GLY A 321 15.97 -11.00 5.51
N ASN A 322 16.44 -12.14 5.00
CA ASN A 322 17.87 -12.38 4.79
C ASN A 322 18.36 -12.07 3.36
N PHE A 323 17.47 -11.64 2.45
CA PHE A 323 17.88 -11.22 1.12
C PHE A 323 18.96 -10.12 1.11
N PRO A 324 18.92 -9.08 1.99
CA PRO A 324 20.01 -8.10 2.06
C PRO A 324 21.39 -8.71 2.34
N LEU A 325 21.48 -9.70 3.23
CA LEU A 325 22.75 -10.38 3.57
C LEU A 325 23.28 -11.18 2.39
N PHE A 326 22.38 -11.79 1.60
CA PHE A 326 22.75 -12.46 0.36
C PHE A 326 23.34 -11.49 -0.68
N VAL A 327 22.80 -10.26 -0.76
CA VAL A 327 23.28 -9.25 -1.71
C VAL A 327 24.60 -8.61 -1.23
N LYS A 328 24.72 -8.40 0.08
CA LYS A 328 25.84 -7.71 0.73
C LYS A 328 26.06 -8.32 2.12
N GLU A 329 27.18 -9.03 2.30
CA GLU A 329 27.48 -9.78 3.54
C GLU A 329 27.49 -8.89 4.80
N ASP A 330 27.95 -7.65 4.69
CA ASP A 330 27.98 -6.66 5.78
C ASP A 330 26.74 -5.74 5.80
N ALA A 331 25.63 -6.16 5.17
CA ALA A 331 24.40 -5.38 5.16
C ALA A 331 23.92 -5.04 6.56
N LEU A 332 23.49 -3.78 6.74
CA LEU A 332 22.85 -3.37 7.98
C LEU A 332 21.36 -3.74 7.95
N LEU A 333 20.80 -4.09 9.10
CA LEU A 333 19.41 -4.53 9.24
C LEU A 333 18.36 -3.62 8.58
N ARG A 334 18.58 -2.29 8.58
CA ARG A 334 17.64 -1.30 8.03
C ARG A 334 18.15 -0.68 6.73
N GLU A 335 19.19 -1.25 6.13
CA GLU A 335 19.64 -0.83 4.81
C GLU A 335 18.56 -1.21 3.79
N PRO A 336 18.11 -0.28 2.91
CA PRO A 336 16.98 -0.49 2.02
C PRO A 336 17.36 -1.35 0.79
N ILE A 337 17.82 -2.58 1.03
CA ILE A 337 18.16 -3.56 0.01
C ILE A 337 17.00 -4.54 -0.15
N TYR A 338 16.31 -4.50 -1.30
CA TYR A 338 15.21 -5.39 -1.64
C TYR A 338 14.96 -5.39 -3.15
N ALA A 339 14.22 -6.37 -3.65
CA ALA A 339 14.01 -6.55 -5.09
C ALA A 339 13.11 -5.47 -5.70
N HIS A 340 12.44 -4.64 -4.89
CA HIS A 340 11.32 -3.81 -5.35
C HIS A 340 10.31 -4.63 -6.18
N ASN A 341 10.03 -5.85 -5.73
CA ASN A 341 9.04 -6.74 -6.31
C ASN A 341 8.71 -7.77 -5.24
N LEU A 342 7.51 -7.69 -4.69
CA LEU A 342 7.08 -8.53 -3.57
C LEU A 342 7.22 -10.02 -3.88
N PHE A 343 6.95 -10.42 -5.11
CA PHE A 343 7.01 -11.82 -5.53
C PHE A 343 8.45 -12.32 -5.57
N LEU A 344 9.37 -11.50 -6.08
CA LEU A 344 10.79 -11.84 -6.09
C LEU A 344 11.40 -11.80 -4.68
N ASP A 345 10.99 -10.86 -3.83
CA ASP A 345 11.40 -10.83 -2.42
C ASP A 345 11.01 -12.13 -1.72
N PHE A 346 9.75 -12.56 -1.80
CA PHE A 346 9.32 -13.82 -1.18
C PHE A 346 9.89 -15.07 -1.88
N LEU A 347 10.15 -15.03 -3.19
CA LEU A 347 10.81 -16.12 -3.92
C LEU A 347 12.26 -16.30 -3.42
N ALA A 348 13.01 -15.22 -3.27
CA ALA A 348 14.38 -15.24 -2.76
C ALA A 348 14.42 -15.64 -1.27
N GLU A 349 13.59 -15.00 -0.45
CA GLU A 349 13.64 -15.15 1.00
C GLU A 349 12.97 -16.44 1.48
N THR A 350 11.92 -16.92 0.82
CA THR A 350 11.13 -18.07 1.31
C THR A 350 10.78 -19.10 0.24
N GLY A 351 11.32 -18.99 -0.97
CA GLY A 351 11.22 -20.02 -1.99
C GLY A 351 9.87 -20.12 -2.71
N ILE A 352 9.78 -21.12 -3.60
CA ILE A 352 8.65 -21.30 -4.51
C ILE A 352 7.32 -21.58 -3.80
N PHE A 353 7.35 -22.20 -2.62
CA PHE A 353 6.15 -22.54 -1.86
C PHE A 353 5.42 -21.30 -1.37
N SER A 354 6.14 -20.36 -0.74
CA SER A 354 5.57 -19.06 -0.36
C SER A 354 5.09 -18.27 -1.55
N LEU A 355 5.85 -18.26 -2.66
CA LEU A 355 5.44 -17.57 -3.87
C LEU A 355 4.09 -18.12 -4.39
N PHE A 356 3.94 -19.44 -4.44
CA PHE A 356 2.70 -20.07 -4.85
C PHE A 356 1.51 -19.66 -3.97
N LEU A 357 1.67 -19.70 -2.64
CA LEU A 357 0.64 -19.25 -1.71
C LEU A 357 0.30 -17.76 -1.91
N LEU A 358 1.33 -16.92 -2.08
CA LEU A 358 1.17 -15.48 -2.30
C LEU A 358 0.36 -15.21 -3.58
N LEU A 359 0.67 -15.90 -4.68
CA LEU A 359 -0.11 -15.78 -5.92
C LEU A 359 -1.58 -16.14 -5.68
N LEU A 360 -1.88 -17.25 -5.00
CA LEU A 360 -3.26 -17.62 -4.69
C LEU A 360 -3.97 -16.58 -3.81
N ILE A 361 -3.28 -15.99 -2.84
CA ILE A 361 -3.82 -14.93 -1.96
C ILE A 361 -4.21 -13.68 -2.76
N PHE A 362 -3.49 -13.38 -3.86
CA PHE A 362 -3.83 -12.27 -4.75
C PHE A 362 -4.93 -12.63 -5.77
N PHE A 363 -4.81 -13.77 -6.44
CA PHE A 363 -5.70 -14.12 -7.55
C PHE A 363 -7.09 -14.58 -7.08
N LEU A 364 -7.22 -15.30 -5.96
CA LEU A 364 -8.52 -15.80 -5.52
C LEU A 364 -9.51 -14.67 -5.20
N PRO A 365 -9.16 -13.61 -4.44
CA PRO A 365 -10.05 -12.48 -4.22
C PRO A 365 -10.42 -11.76 -5.51
N ILE A 366 -9.48 -11.61 -6.45
CA ILE A 366 -9.76 -10.99 -7.75
C ILE A 366 -10.83 -11.81 -8.47
N LEU A 367 -10.57 -13.11 -8.70
CA LEU A 367 -11.50 -13.99 -9.40
C LEU A 367 -12.88 -14.02 -8.72
N GLN A 368 -12.92 -14.27 -7.41
CA GLN A 368 -14.18 -14.30 -6.66
C GLN A 368 -14.96 -13.00 -6.86
N ASN A 369 -14.34 -11.85 -6.62
CA ASN A 369 -15.02 -10.56 -6.69
C ASN A 369 -15.35 -10.10 -8.12
N LEU A 370 -14.66 -10.62 -9.13
CA LEU A 370 -14.97 -10.41 -10.54
C LEU A 370 -16.20 -11.19 -11.00
N PHE A 371 -16.38 -12.42 -10.51
CA PHE A 371 -17.52 -13.27 -10.87
C PHE A 371 -18.82 -12.92 -10.11
N PHE A 372 -18.75 -12.15 -9.03
CA PHE A 372 -19.94 -11.71 -8.27
C PHE A 372 -20.42 -10.30 -8.68
N PHE A 373 -21.71 -10.17 -9.03
CA PHE A 373 -22.25 -9.02 -9.77
C PHE A 373 -22.44 -7.70 -9.00
N SER A 374 -22.25 -7.65 -7.67
CA SER A 374 -22.52 -6.40 -6.94
C SER A 374 -21.42 -5.36 -7.19
N ASN A 375 -21.82 -4.08 -7.31
CA ASN A 375 -20.86 -3.01 -7.57
C ASN A 375 -19.80 -2.88 -6.46
N SER A 376 -20.13 -3.20 -5.20
CA SER A 376 -19.14 -3.18 -4.12
C SER A 376 -18.10 -4.28 -4.26
N LYS A 377 -18.48 -5.48 -4.73
CA LYS A 377 -17.55 -6.59 -4.97
C LYS A 377 -16.65 -6.28 -6.17
N LYS A 378 -17.19 -5.72 -7.26
CA LYS A 378 -16.37 -5.25 -8.40
C LYS A 378 -15.30 -4.24 -7.97
N ILE A 379 -15.64 -3.28 -7.11
CA ILE A 379 -14.66 -2.30 -6.60
C ILE A 379 -13.57 -2.95 -5.74
N LEU A 380 -13.91 -3.95 -4.93
CA LEU A 380 -12.90 -4.75 -4.22
C LEU A 380 -11.98 -5.50 -5.17
N ALA A 381 -12.52 -6.07 -6.27
CA ALA A 381 -11.68 -6.70 -7.29
C ALA A 381 -10.68 -5.71 -7.90
N ILE A 382 -11.13 -4.49 -8.22
CA ILE A 382 -10.25 -3.43 -8.75
C ILE A 382 -9.16 -3.08 -7.73
N PHE A 383 -9.51 -2.94 -6.44
CA PHE A 383 -8.52 -2.72 -5.38
C PHE A 383 -7.46 -3.82 -5.33
N PHE A 384 -7.84 -5.10 -5.42
CA PHE A 384 -6.86 -6.20 -5.42
C PHE A 384 -6.01 -6.23 -6.69
N VAL A 385 -6.59 -5.89 -7.85
CA VAL A 385 -5.81 -5.72 -9.09
C VAL A 385 -4.80 -4.59 -8.94
N GLY A 386 -5.21 -3.43 -8.40
CA GLY A 386 -4.29 -2.32 -8.11
C GLY A 386 -3.16 -2.76 -7.19
N PHE A 387 -3.50 -3.42 -6.08
CA PHE A 387 -2.52 -3.90 -5.11
C PHE A 387 -1.54 -4.91 -5.73
N LEU A 388 -2.04 -5.84 -6.56
CA LEU A 388 -1.23 -6.78 -7.33
C LEU A 388 -0.25 -6.04 -8.27
N LEU A 389 -0.74 -5.06 -9.03
CA LEU A 389 0.10 -4.26 -9.93
C LEU A 389 1.18 -3.49 -9.17
N TYR A 390 0.86 -2.95 -8.00
CA TYR A 390 1.86 -2.31 -7.15
C TYR A 390 2.88 -3.31 -6.60
N ALA A 391 2.43 -4.50 -6.18
CA ALA A 391 3.29 -5.56 -5.65
C ALA A 391 4.31 -6.12 -6.67
N LEU A 392 4.06 -5.96 -7.98
CA LEU A 392 5.03 -6.32 -9.03
C LEU A 392 6.26 -5.41 -9.05
N PHE A 393 6.15 -4.21 -8.50
CA PHE A 393 7.21 -3.20 -8.54
C PHE A 393 7.53 -2.60 -7.16
N GLU A 394 6.89 -3.02 -6.08
CA GLU A 394 7.23 -2.59 -4.72
C GLU A 394 6.86 -3.71 -3.72
N ALA A 395 7.20 -3.55 -2.44
CA ALA A 395 6.96 -4.54 -1.39
C ALA A 395 5.88 -4.10 -0.38
N PRO A 396 4.57 -4.04 -0.77
CA PRO A 396 3.52 -3.45 0.06
C PRO A 396 3.22 -4.19 1.37
N PHE A 397 3.59 -5.46 1.52
CA PHE A 397 3.27 -6.24 2.72
C PHE A 397 4.05 -5.78 3.96
N PHE A 398 5.15 -5.04 3.79
CA PHE A 398 5.90 -4.47 4.91
C PHE A 398 5.57 -2.99 5.20
N SER A 399 4.51 -2.47 4.57
CA SER A 399 4.01 -1.11 4.82
C SER A 399 2.96 -1.10 5.95
N LEU A 400 3.10 -0.15 6.88
CA LEU A 400 2.14 0.08 7.97
C LEU A 400 0.77 0.56 7.50
N GLN A 401 0.67 1.11 6.29
CA GLN A 401 -0.57 1.68 5.74
C GLN A 401 -1.29 0.66 4.85
N LEU A 402 -0.59 0.07 3.88
CA LEU A 402 -1.17 -0.83 2.89
C LEU A 402 -1.47 -2.24 3.39
N TYR A 403 -0.59 -2.85 4.20
CA TYR A 403 -0.80 -4.23 4.65
C TYR A 403 -2.05 -4.41 5.53
N PRO A 404 -2.31 -3.55 6.54
CA PRO A 404 -3.55 -3.67 7.32
C PRO A 404 -4.79 -3.45 6.45
N LEU A 405 -4.73 -2.51 5.50
CA LEU A 405 -5.81 -2.26 4.55
C LEU A 405 -6.10 -3.47 3.66
N PHE A 406 -5.04 -4.12 3.15
CA PHE A 406 -5.15 -5.37 2.41
C PHE A 406 -5.89 -6.43 3.22
N LEU A 407 -5.50 -6.65 4.48
CA LEU A 407 -6.14 -7.64 5.35
C LEU A 407 -7.60 -7.33 5.66
N VAL A 408 -7.93 -6.05 5.88
CA VAL A 408 -9.31 -5.62 6.11
C VAL A 408 -10.18 -5.95 4.90
N PHE A 409 -9.74 -5.61 3.69
CA PHE A 409 -10.51 -5.86 2.48
C PHE A 409 -10.49 -7.32 2.04
N LEU A 410 -9.43 -8.07 2.36
CA LEU A 410 -9.36 -9.52 2.15
C LEU A 410 -10.44 -10.28 2.93
N ALA A 411 -10.82 -9.77 4.10
CA ALA A 411 -11.85 -10.38 4.93
C ALA A 411 -13.26 -10.26 4.32
N LEU A 412 -13.54 -9.20 3.54
CA LEU A 412 -14.87 -8.87 2.98
C LEU A 412 -15.27 -9.79 1.82
#